data_AF-A0A0N1IEL1-F1
#
_entry.id   AF-A0A0N1IEL1-F1
#
_cell.length_a   1.000
_cell.length_b   1.000
_cell.length_c   1.000
_cell.angle_alpha   90.00
_cell.angle_beta   90.00
_cell.angle_gamma   90.00
#
_symmetry.space_group_name_H-M   'P 1'
#
loop_
_entity.id
_entity.type
_entity.pdbx_description
1 polymer ?
#
loop_
_entity_poly.entity_id
_entity_poly.type
_entity_poly.pdbx_seq_one_letter_code
_entity_poly.pdbx_strand_id
1 'polypeptide(L)'
;MASDSISLGDLVDARIRGSQAWNLLPIQAMYSSVIPGQAMAGHVAGQIQFPGWLGKNSRAGKLQRLGQEIHAHTRLSTSGSKSSIFLDYAMHLRDAVVHPLLTHKADGIQQSLDILESYHLLREDLDSLLELSLWPGQRNPMILIDSKVSGHNFISSILILLML
;
A
#
# COMPACT_ATOMS: atom_id res chain seq x y z
N MET A 1 28.17 -0.33 12.26
CA MET A 1 28.84 0.96 12.59
C MET A 1 28.13 2.15 11.95
N ALA A 2 28.16 2.32 10.62
CA ALA A 2 27.44 3.44 9.97
C ALA A 2 25.92 3.32 10.13
N SER A 3 25.36 2.12 9.94
CA SER A 3 23.94 1.82 10.17
C SER A 3 23.49 2.19 11.59
N ASP A 4 24.25 1.76 12.59
CA ASP A 4 23.90 1.94 14.01
C ASP A 4 23.93 3.41 14.40
N SER A 5 24.90 4.17 13.87
CA SER A 5 24.96 5.62 14.04
C SER A 5 23.75 6.32 13.43
N ILE A 6 23.33 5.94 12.22
CA ILE A 6 22.11 6.49 11.60
C ILE A 6 20.88 6.15 12.44
N SER A 7 20.76 4.90 12.93
CA SER A 7 19.64 4.49 13.79
C SER A 7 19.60 5.25 15.13
N LEU A 8 20.76 5.55 15.73
CA LEU A 8 20.82 6.43 16.92
C LEU A 8 20.44 7.87 16.57
N GLY A 9 20.83 8.34 15.38
CA GLY A 9 20.40 9.62 14.83
C GLY A 9 18.88 9.74 14.74
N ASP A 10 18.18 8.68 14.30
CA ASP A 10 16.72 8.64 14.24
C ASP A 10 16.06 8.74 15.64
N LEU A 11 16.64 8.12 16.67
CA LEU A 11 16.17 8.24 18.05
C LEU A 11 16.30 9.68 18.57
N VAL A 12 17.43 10.34 18.26
CA VAL A 12 17.65 11.75 18.62
C VAL A 12 16.71 12.67 17.86
N ASP A 13 16.50 12.45 16.55
CA ASP A 13 15.55 13.21 15.74
C ASP A 13 14.11 13.07 16.26
N ALA A 14 13.71 11.86 16.66
CA ALA A 14 12.41 11.63 17.31
C ALA A 14 12.26 12.42 18.61
N ARG A 15 13.32 12.50 19.43
CA ARG A 15 13.34 13.32 20.67
C ARG A 15 13.23 14.82 20.37
N ILE A 16 13.93 15.30 19.34
CA ILE A 16 13.91 16.70 18.89
C ILE A 16 12.49 17.08 18.46
N ARG A 17 11.87 16.30 17.58
CA ARG A 17 10.52 16.57 17.06
C ARG A 17 9.45 16.40 18.14
N GLY A 18 9.62 15.42 19.04
CA GLY A 18 8.64 15.10 20.07
C GLY A 18 8.56 16.10 21.23
N SER A 19 9.63 16.84 21.54
CA SER A 19 9.56 17.88 22.61
C SER A 19 10.33 19.15 22.31
N GLN A 20 10.54 19.47 21.03
CA GLN A 20 11.18 20.70 20.60
C GLN A 20 12.57 20.90 21.23
N ALA A 21 13.30 19.80 21.46
CA ALA A 21 14.61 19.80 22.10
C ALA A 21 15.72 20.19 21.10
N TRP A 22 15.64 21.40 20.54
CA TRP A 22 16.55 21.89 19.50
C TRP A 22 18.01 22.00 19.96
N ASN A 23 18.27 21.96 21.27
CA ASN A 23 19.60 21.87 21.83
C ASN A 23 20.33 20.55 21.46
N LEU A 24 19.60 19.52 21.03
CA LEU A 24 20.18 18.22 20.61
C LEU A 24 20.64 18.20 19.15
N LEU A 25 20.45 19.28 18.38
CA LEU A 25 20.88 19.36 16.97
C LEU A 25 22.37 19.04 16.75
N PRO A 26 23.32 19.49 17.59
CA PRO A 26 24.73 19.12 17.41
C PRO A 26 24.97 17.62 17.51
N ILE A 27 24.30 16.94 18.46
CA ILE A 27 24.40 15.50 18.65
C ILE A 27 23.75 14.76 17.47
N GLN A 28 22.61 15.24 16.98
CA GLN A 28 21.94 14.69 15.79
C GLN A 28 22.85 14.79 14.55
N ALA A 29 23.55 15.91 14.36
CA ALA A 29 24.49 16.10 13.25
C ALA A 29 25.67 15.11 13.32
N MET A 30 26.18 14.84 14.52
CA MET A 30 27.25 13.85 14.72
C MET A 30 26.81 12.45 14.31
N TYR A 31 25.63 12.00 14.78
CA TYR A 31 25.12 10.65 14.50
C TYR A 31 24.62 10.48 13.06
N SER A 32 24.01 11.50 12.47
CA SER A 32 23.43 11.43 11.13
C SER A 32 24.45 11.65 10.00
N SER A 33 25.50 12.46 10.23
CA SER A 33 26.39 12.93 9.17
C SER A 33 27.86 12.60 9.41
N VAL A 34 28.42 12.96 10.57
CA VAL A 34 29.87 12.90 10.80
C VAL A 34 30.36 11.47 11.00
N ILE A 35 29.75 10.73 11.93
CA ILE A 35 30.18 9.36 12.26
C ILE A 35 29.96 8.40 11.06
N PRO A 36 28.79 8.40 10.38
CA PRO A 36 28.60 7.59 9.18
C PRO A 36 29.56 7.99 8.04
N GLY A 37 29.79 9.30 7.88
CA GLY A 37 30.69 9.83 6.86
C GLY A 37 32.14 9.39 7.06
N GLN A 38 32.61 9.37 8.31
CA GLN A 38 33.94 8.85 8.64
C GLN A 38 34.02 7.32 8.45
N ALA A 39 32.98 6.58 8.86
CA ALA A 39 32.95 5.12 8.75
C ALA A 39 32.89 4.63 7.30
N MET A 40 32.29 5.42 6.39
CA MET A 40 32.20 5.12 4.95
C MET A 40 33.12 6.02 4.12
N ALA A 41 34.14 6.63 4.73
CA ALA A 41 35.06 7.52 4.03
C ALA A 41 35.79 6.75 2.91
N GLY A 42 35.79 7.33 1.71
CA GLY A 42 36.40 6.68 0.55
C GLY A 42 35.79 7.18 -0.76
N HIS A 43 35.99 6.40 -1.81
CA HIS A 43 35.45 6.71 -3.12
C HIS A 43 33.94 6.42 -3.17
N VAL A 44 33.14 7.43 -3.52
CA VAL A 44 31.70 7.25 -3.76
C VAL A 44 31.52 6.58 -5.13
N ALA A 45 31.18 5.30 -5.12
CA ALA A 45 30.87 4.56 -6.33
C ALA A 45 29.51 5.01 -6.87
N GLY A 46 29.51 6.00 -7.77
CA GLY A 46 28.32 6.52 -8.45
C GLY A 46 27.92 7.93 -8.06
N GLN A 47 26.80 8.40 -8.61
CA GLN A 47 26.28 9.74 -8.36
C GLN A 47 25.38 9.75 -7.12
N ILE A 48 25.53 10.80 -6.29
CA ILE A 48 24.64 11.06 -5.14
C ILE A 48 23.21 11.22 -5.64
N GLN A 49 22.34 10.30 -5.23
CA GLN A 49 20.93 10.31 -5.58
C GLN A 49 20.11 11.08 -4.55
N PHE A 50 18.99 11.63 -5.00
CA PHE A 50 18.00 12.21 -4.11
C PHE A 50 17.46 11.13 -3.14
N PRO A 51 17.21 11.45 -1.86
CA PRO A 51 16.71 10.48 -0.90
C PRO A 51 15.33 9.95 -1.30
N GLY A 52 15.26 8.65 -1.63
CA GLY A 52 14.00 7.99 -2.00
C GLY A 52 13.00 7.84 -0.85
N TRP A 53 13.37 8.18 0.38
CA TRP A 53 12.50 8.04 1.56
C TRP A 53 11.23 8.90 1.47
N LEU A 54 11.32 10.13 0.96
CA LEU A 54 10.16 11.03 0.85
C LEU A 54 9.06 10.44 -0.04
N GLY A 55 9.44 9.86 -1.19
CA GLY A 55 8.50 9.18 -2.08
C GLY A 55 7.88 7.94 -1.42
N LYS A 56 8.70 7.15 -0.71
CA LYS A 56 8.21 5.98 0.04
C LYS A 56 7.25 6.37 1.17
N ASN A 57 7.53 7.44 1.90
CA ASN A 57 6.69 7.95 2.98
C ASN A 57 5.32 8.42 2.45
N SER A 58 5.31 9.20 1.36
CA SER A 58 4.06 9.62 0.71
C SER A 58 3.25 8.43 0.20
N ARG A 59 3.92 7.44 -0.41
CA ARG A 59 3.27 6.20 -0.84
C ARG A 59 2.69 5.43 0.34
N ALA A 60 3.45 5.28 1.44
CA ALA A 60 2.97 4.62 2.64
C ALA A 60 1.70 5.30 3.20
N GLY A 61 1.67 6.64 3.24
CA GLY A 61 0.48 7.39 3.63
C GLY A 61 -0.72 7.16 2.71
N LYS A 62 -0.51 7.12 1.39
CA LYS A 62 -1.56 6.77 0.41
C LYS A 62 -2.12 5.38 0.69
N LEU A 63 -1.26 4.37 0.79
CA LEU A 63 -1.69 2.99 1.03
C LEU A 63 -2.43 2.87 2.36
N GLN A 64 -1.97 3.54 3.42
CA GLN A 64 -2.65 3.62 4.71
C GLN A 64 -4.06 4.21 4.61
N ARG A 65 -4.30 5.18 3.72
CA ARG A 65 -5.65 5.72 3.49
C ARG A 65 -6.53 4.71 2.76
N LEU A 66 -6.03 4.08 1.69
CA LEU A 66 -6.78 3.06 0.94
C LEU A 66 -7.19 1.88 1.82
N GLY A 67 -6.27 1.36 2.63
CA GLY A 67 -6.59 0.28 3.56
C GLY A 67 -7.58 0.69 4.66
N GLN A 68 -7.64 1.98 5.03
CA GLN A 68 -8.64 2.47 5.98
C GLN A 68 -10.05 2.47 5.38
N GLU A 69 -10.16 2.87 4.11
CA GLU A 69 -11.41 2.94 3.36
C GLU A 69 -12.00 1.54 3.16
N ILE A 70 -11.19 0.60 2.67
CA ILE A 70 -11.57 -0.81 2.55
C ILE A 70 -11.97 -1.39 3.91
N HIS A 71 -11.22 -1.09 4.98
CA HIS A 71 -11.57 -1.55 6.33
C HIS A 71 -12.92 -0.99 6.79
N ALA A 72 -13.26 0.25 6.44
CA ALA A 72 -14.54 0.85 6.79
C ALA A 72 -15.71 0.16 6.07
N HIS A 73 -15.57 -0.14 4.77
CA HIS A 73 -16.57 -0.85 3.98
C HIS A 73 -16.76 -2.30 4.44
N THR A 74 -15.65 -3.00 4.69
CA THR A 74 -15.65 -4.43 5.07
C THR A 74 -15.87 -4.68 6.57
N ARG A 75 -16.12 -3.64 7.38
CA ARG A 75 -16.10 -3.73 8.85
C ARG A 75 -17.14 -4.71 9.43
N LEU A 76 -18.26 -4.91 8.73
CA LEU A 76 -19.33 -5.81 9.16
C LEU A 76 -19.12 -7.25 8.68
N SER A 77 -18.38 -7.43 7.59
CA SER A 77 -18.14 -8.71 6.92
C SER A 77 -16.79 -9.33 7.31
N THR A 78 -15.84 -8.53 7.78
CA THR A 78 -14.51 -8.97 8.19
C THR A 78 -14.22 -8.68 9.65
N SER A 79 -13.59 -9.63 10.33
CA SER A 79 -13.09 -9.44 11.69
C SER A 79 -11.62 -9.06 11.63
N GLY A 80 -11.25 -7.90 12.13
CA GLY A 80 -9.85 -7.49 12.13
C GLY A 80 -9.63 -6.01 12.32
N SER A 81 -8.38 -5.65 12.55
CA SER A 81 -7.94 -4.26 12.56
C SER A 81 -7.62 -3.80 11.14
N LYS A 82 -7.43 -2.49 10.99
CA LYS A 82 -6.91 -1.89 9.76
C LYS A 82 -5.66 -2.62 9.22
N SER A 83 -4.76 -3.04 10.11
CA SER A 83 -3.54 -3.77 9.72
C SER A 83 -3.82 -5.15 9.13
N SER A 84 -4.88 -5.83 9.59
CA SER A 84 -5.30 -7.12 9.02
C SER A 84 -5.68 -7.00 7.55
N ILE A 85 -6.21 -5.85 7.11
CA ILE A 85 -6.47 -5.61 5.68
C ILE A 85 -5.19 -5.73 4.85
N PHE A 86 -4.09 -5.14 5.33
CA PHE A 86 -2.80 -5.17 4.62
C PHE A 86 -2.13 -6.54 4.65
N LEU A 87 -2.20 -7.21 5.81
CA LEU A 87 -1.42 -8.42 6.05
C LEU A 87 -2.13 -9.67 5.52
N ASP A 88 -3.45 -9.73 5.67
CA ASP A 88 -4.20 -10.98 5.52
C ASP A 88 -5.28 -10.86 4.43
N TYR A 89 -6.07 -9.78 4.40
CA TYR A 89 -7.26 -9.74 3.55
C TYR A 89 -7.02 -9.24 2.12
N ALA A 90 -6.18 -8.24 1.89
CA ALA A 90 -6.14 -7.54 0.61
C ALA A 90 -5.87 -8.46 -0.60
N MET A 91 -4.95 -9.42 -0.46
CA MET A 91 -4.63 -10.36 -1.52
C MET A 91 -5.79 -11.33 -1.80
N HIS A 92 -6.41 -11.85 -0.74
CA HIS A 92 -7.51 -12.82 -0.84
C HIS A 92 -8.79 -12.17 -1.36
N LEU A 93 -9.13 -10.96 -0.90
CA LEU A 93 -10.29 -10.21 -1.39
C LEU A 93 -10.14 -9.85 -2.87
N ARG A 94 -8.95 -9.39 -3.28
CA ARG A 94 -8.64 -9.18 -4.70
C ARG A 94 -8.86 -10.47 -5.49
N ASP A 95 -8.25 -11.58 -5.06
CA ASP A 95 -8.28 -12.83 -5.81
C ASP A 95 -9.69 -13.42 -5.85
N ALA A 96 -10.49 -13.27 -4.78
CA ALA A 96 -11.89 -13.67 -4.77
C ALA A 96 -12.70 -12.95 -5.85
N VAL A 97 -12.48 -11.63 -6.05
CA VAL A 97 -13.18 -10.85 -7.08
C VAL A 97 -12.61 -11.11 -8.48
N VAL A 98 -11.29 -11.28 -8.62
CA VAL A 98 -10.62 -11.39 -9.92
C VAL A 98 -10.66 -12.80 -10.50
N HIS A 99 -10.60 -13.84 -9.65
CA HIS A 99 -10.52 -15.23 -10.10
C HIS A 99 -11.73 -15.68 -10.94
N PRO A 100 -12.99 -15.38 -10.58
CA PRO A 100 -14.14 -15.74 -11.42
C PRO A 100 -14.09 -15.07 -12.80
N LEU A 101 -13.61 -13.82 -12.87
CA LEU A 101 -13.45 -13.09 -14.13
C LEU A 101 -12.37 -13.70 -15.03
N LEU A 102 -11.32 -14.29 -14.44
CA LEU A 102 -10.26 -14.98 -15.19
C LEU A 102 -10.71 -16.34 -15.71
N THR A 103 -11.35 -17.14 -14.85
CA THR A 103 -11.70 -18.54 -15.14
C THR A 103 -12.95 -18.64 -16.01
N HIS A 104 -14.00 -17.86 -15.68
CA HIS A 104 -15.33 -17.97 -16.29
C HIS A 104 -15.68 -16.79 -17.20
N LYS A 105 -14.79 -15.79 -17.33
CA LYS A 105 -14.97 -14.60 -18.20
C LYS A 105 -16.32 -13.91 -17.95
N ALA A 106 -17.17 -13.82 -18.99
CA ALA A 106 -18.47 -13.15 -18.91
C ALA A 106 -19.45 -13.86 -17.96
N ASP A 107 -19.36 -15.18 -17.83
CA ASP A 107 -20.23 -15.97 -16.93
C ASP A 107 -19.82 -15.81 -15.46
N GLY A 108 -18.58 -15.36 -15.21
CA GLY A 108 -18.05 -15.06 -13.87
C GLY A 108 -18.42 -13.68 -13.32
N ILE A 109 -19.11 -12.85 -14.10
CA ILE A 109 -19.47 -11.48 -13.68
C ILE A 109 -20.38 -11.54 -12.44
N GLN A 110 -21.44 -12.35 -12.46
CA GLN A 110 -22.37 -12.44 -11.33
C GLN A 110 -21.67 -12.91 -10.05
N GLN A 111 -20.83 -13.95 -10.14
CA GLN A 111 -20.06 -14.45 -9.00
C GLN A 111 -19.16 -13.37 -8.38
N SER A 112 -18.55 -12.53 -9.23
CA SER A 112 -17.69 -11.44 -8.76
C SER A 112 -18.50 -10.33 -8.09
N LEU A 113 -19.71 -10.05 -8.59
CA LEU A 113 -20.64 -9.09 -7.98
C LEU A 113 -21.16 -9.59 -6.63
N ASP A 114 -21.54 -10.86 -6.53
CA ASP A 114 -22.00 -11.47 -5.28
C ASP A 114 -20.90 -11.36 -4.19
N ILE A 115 -19.64 -11.51 -4.58
CA ILE A 115 -18.50 -11.33 -3.67
C ILE A 115 -18.36 -9.86 -3.25
N LEU A 116 -18.43 -8.92 -4.18
CA LEU A 116 -18.39 -7.48 -3.86
C LEU A 116 -19.52 -7.11 -2.88
N GLU A 117 -20.74 -7.60 -3.12
CA GLU A 117 -21.89 -7.37 -2.25
C GLU A 117 -21.69 -8.00 -0.86
N SER A 118 -21.22 -9.25 -0.78
CA SER A 118 -21.01 -9.96 0.49
C SER A 118 -20.00 -9.28 1.41
N TYR A 119 -19.02 -8.59 0.83
CA TYR A 119 -18.02 -7.83 1.59
C TYR A 119 -18.31 -6.32 1.64
N HIS A 120 -19.44 -5.87 1.08
CA HIS A 120 -19.80 -4.46 0.93
C HIS A 120 -18.72 -3.61 0.23
N LEU A 121 -18.01 -4.21 -0.72
CA LEU A 121 -16.95 -3.56 -1.48
C LEU A 121 -17.53 -2.80 -2.67
N LEU A 122 -17.03 -1.58 -2.87
CA LEU A 122 -17.33 -0.77 -4.04
C LEU A 122 -16.40 -1.14 -5.20
N ARG A 123 -16.75 -0.69 -6.41
CA ARG A 123 -15.87 -0.83 -7.58
C ARG A 123 -14.50 -0.22 -7.32
N GLU A 124 -14.45 0.94 -6.67
CA GLU A 124 -13.21 1.67 -6.39
C GLU A 124 -12.32 0.96 -5.36
N ASP A 125 -12.93 0.16 -4.48
CA ASP A 125 -12.18 -0.69 -3.56
C ASP A 125 -11.40 -1.77 -4.29
N LEU A 126 -11.88 -2.26 -5.45
CA LEU A 126 -11.14 -3.24 -6.25
C LEU A 126 -9.83 -2.64 -6.78
N ASP A 127 -9.82 -1.40 -7.26
CA ASP A 127 -8.59 -0.72 -7.69
C ASP A 127 -7.63 -0.52 -6.50
N SER A 128 -8.20 -0.18 -5.34
CA SER A 128 -7.46 -0.01 -4.09
C SER A 128 -6.83 -1.33 -3.62
N LEU A 129 -7.57 -2.44 -3.69
CA LEU A 129 -7.10 -3.79 -3.38
C LEU A 129 -6.00 -4.25 -4.35
N LEU A 130 -6.14 -3.93 -5.64
CA LEU A 130 -5.10 -4.19 -6.65
C LEU A 130 -3.81 -3.43 -6.33
N GLU A 131 -3.89 -2.16 -5.95
CA GLU A 131 -2.71 -1.39 -5.57
C GLU A 131 -2.06 -1.88 -4.27
N LEU A 132 -2.87 -2.25 -3.27
CA LEU A 132 -2.40 -2.74 -1.97
C LEU A 132 -1.70 -4.09 -2.04
N SER A 133 -2.15 -4.96 -2.93
CA SER A 133 -1.68 -6.34 -3.03
C SER A 133 -0.59 -6.56 -4.09
N LEU A 134 -0.16 -5.49 -4.78
CA LEU A 134 0.87 -5.56 -5.81
C LEU A 134 2.28 -5.41 -5.21
N TRP A 135 3.02 -6.52 -5.20
CA TRP A 135 4.41 -6.53 -4.79
C TRP A 135 5.38 -6.23 -5.95
N PRO A 136 6.56 -5.64 -5.68
CA PRO A 136 7.57 -5.42 -6.71
C PRO A 136 7.91 -6.72 -7.46
N GLY A 137 7.79 -6.70 -8.79
CA GLY A 137 8.05 -7.87 -9.64
C GLY A 137 6.83 -8.75 -9.92
N GLN A 138 5.68 -8.50 -9.29
CA GLN A 138 4.43 -9.19 -9.64
C GLN A 138 3.69 -8.47 -10.77
N ARG A 139 3.08 -9.25 -11.67
CA ARG A 139 2.19 -8.73 -12.71
C ARG A 139 0.80 -8.54 -12.14
N ASN A 140 0.15 -7.43 -12.52
CA ASN A 140 -1.23 -7.17 -12.15
C ASN A 140 -2.15 -8.21 -12.83
N PRO A 141 -2.94 -9.01 -12.07
CA PRO A 141 -3.80 -10.04 -12.63
C PRO A 141 -4.94 -9.48 -13.50
N MET A 142 -5.32 -8.21 -13.31
CA MET A 142 -6.33 -7.52 -14.12
C MET A 142 -5.93 -7.41 -15.60
N ILE A 143 -4.63 -7.43 -15.91
CA ILE A 143 -4.13 -7.38 -17.30
C ILE A 143 -4.51 -8.65 -18.08
N LEU A 144 -4.74 -9.76 -17.39
CA LEU A 144 -5.11 -11.04 -18.00
C LEU A 144 -6.62 -11.15 -18.30
N ILE A 145 -7.42 -10.21 -17.81
CA ILE A 145 -8.87 -10.19 -18.03
C ILE A 145 -9.17 -9.61 -19.41
N ASP A 146 -10.10 -10.25 -20.11
CA ASP A 146 -10.57 -9.81 -21.43
C ASP A 146 -11.15 -8.38 -21.37
N SER A 147 -10.70 -7.51 -22.27
CA SER A 147 -11.11 -6.10 -22.34
C SER A 147 -12.61 -5.92 -22.55
N LYS A 148 -13.30 -6.93 -23.11
CA LYS A 148 -14.76 -6.94 -23.26
C LYS A 148 -15.50 -7.03 -21.93
N VAL A 149 -14.90 -7.69 -20.92
CA VAL A 149 -15.48 -7.88 -19.59
C VAL A 149 -15.12 -6.71 -18.66
N SER A 150 -13.90 -6.17 -18.78
CA SER A 150 -13.40 -5.09 -17.92
C SER A 150 -14.05 -3.72 -18.14
N GLY A 151 -14.58 -3.43 -19.35
CA GLY A 151 -14.97 -2.06 -19.72
C GLY A 151 -16.44 -1.68 -19.55
N HIS A 152 -17.36 -2.49 -20.08
CA HIS A 152 -18.74 -2.05 -20.30
C HIS A 152 -19.77 -2.83 -19.48
N ASN A 153 -19.65 -4.15 -19.40
CA ASN A 153 -20.64 -4.99 -18.74
C ASN A 153 -20.49 -4.99 -17.21
N PHE A 154 -19.25 -4.96 -16.70
CA PHE A 154 -19.01 -4.94 -15.26
C PHE A 154 -19.51 -3.63 -14.60
N ILE A 155 -19.24 -2.48 -15.23
CA ILE A 155 -19.69 -1.16 -14.72
C ILE A 155 -21.21 -1.01 -14.83
N SER A 156 -21.81 -1.48 -15.93
CA SER A 156 -23.27 -1.42 -16.12
C SER A 156 -24.02 -2.32 -15.13
N SER A 157 -23.50 -3.51 -14.79
CA SER A 157 -24.11 -4.40 -13.80
C SER A 157 -23.97 -3.89 -12.36
N ILE A 158 -22.87 -3.20 -12.02
CA ILE A 158 -22.68 -2.57 -10.71
C ILE A 158 -23.68 -1.43 -10.48
N LEU A 159 -23.94 -0.61 -11.51
CA LEU A 159 -24.93 0.48 -11.41
C LEU A 159 -26.35 -0.05 -11.18
N ILE A 160 -26.70 -1.21 -11.74
CA ILE A 160 -28.02 -1.82 -11.58
C ILE A 160 -28.20 -2.37 -10.15
N LEU A 161 -27.15 -2.93 -9.56
CA LEU A 161 -27.19 -3.48 -8.20
C LEU A 161 -27.23 -2.40 -7.11
N LEU A 162 -26.63 -1.23 -7.35
CA LEU A 162 -26.60 -0.09 -6.40
C LEU A 162 -27.86 0.79 -6.44
N MET A 163 -28.75 0.61 -7.43
CA MET A 163 -30.00 1.36 -7.59
C MET A 163 -31.27 0.60 -7.15
N LEU A 164 -31.14 -0.66 -6.72
CA LEU A 164 -32.20 -1.48 -6.12
C LEU A 164 -31.97 -1.64 -4.62
#